data_AF-A0A2D4ZRA6-F1
#
_entry.id   AF-A0A2D4ZRA6-F1
#
_cell.length_a   1.000
_cell.length_b   1.000
_cell.length_c   1.000
_cell.angle_alpha   90.00
_cell.angle_beta   90.00
_cell.angle_gamma   90.00
#
_symmetry.space_group_name_H-M   'P 1'
#
loop_
_entity.id
_entity.type
_entity.pdbx_description
1 polymer ?
#
loop_
_entity_poly.entity_id
_entity_poly.type
_entity_poly.pdbx_seq_one_letter_code
_entity_poly.pdbx_strand_id
1 'polypeptide(L)'
;MMKTYTYLTLFIFLILSDVVFSQCPDTEQKSSSDTIVAFITHSAWSSQRNDMGLGTATTNDIRKLSNSSDQQVCQELNEESVALFENYDIFYYKVKNRYITVSILKQPEEPDVVSVGLSYIDIYDSLVNRLQGYSF
;
A
#
# COMPACT_ATOMS: atom_id res chain seq x y z
N MET A 1 33.61 -54.56 9.06
CA MET A 1 33.36 -53.75 7.85
C MET A 1 31.92 -53.28 7.89
N MET A 2 31.69 -52.04 8.28
CA MET A 2 30.35 -51.43 8.38
C MET A 2 30.41 -50.13 7.59
N LYS A 3 29.68 -50.03 6.49
CA LYS A 3 29.55 -48.80 5.70
C LYS A 3 28.42 -47.99 6.30
N THR A 4 28.75 -46.95 7.04
CA THR A 4 27.79 -45.95 7.52
C THR A 4 27.52 -45.00 6.36
N TYR A 5 26.31 -45.05 5.82
CA TYR A 5 25.83 -44.08 4.85
C TYR A 5 25.35 -42.84 5.61
N THR A 6 26.13 -41.76 5.54
CA THR A 6 25.74 -40.44 6.02
C THR A 6 24.69 -39.87 5.07
N TYR A 7 23.41 -39.94 5.45
CA TYR A 7 22.35 -39.21 4.76
C TYR A 7 22.46 -37.73 5.14
N LEU A 8 23.02 -36.94 4.23
CA LEU A 8 22.96 -35.48 4.28
C LEU A 8 21.53 -35.06 3.87
N THR A 9 20.61 -34.99 4.82
CA THR A 9 19.31 -34.35 4.61
C THR A 9 19.52 -32.85 4.51
N LEU A 10 19.57 -32.35 3.27
CA LEU A 10 19.52 -30.94 2.92
C LEU A 10 18.10 -30.44 3.22
N PHE A 11 17.88 -29.89 4.42
CA PHE A 11 16.68 -29.13 4.74
C PHE A 11 16.78 -27.77 4.02
N ILE A 12 16.37 -27.73 2.75
CA ILE A 12 15.98 -26.47 2.11
C ILE A 12 14.61 -26.12 2.71
N PHE A 13 14.62 -25.43 3.85
CA PHE A 13 13.46 -24.68 4.28
C PHE A 13 13.27 -23.55 3.26
N LEU A 14 12.26 -23.71 2.42
CA LEU A 14 11.75 -22.68 1.54
C LEU A 14 11.25 -21.52 2.41
N ILE A 15 12.09 -20.50 2.61
CA ILE A 15 11.68 -19.17 3.06
C ILE A 15 10.99 -18.52 1.84
N LEU A 16 9.80 -19.00 1.50
CA LEU A 16 8.97 -18.44 0.41
C LEU A 16 7.84 -17.56 0.96
N SER A 17 7.70 -17.44 2.28
CA SER A 17 6.67 -16.61 2.91
C SER A 17 6.98 -15.11 2.91
N ASP A 18 8.25 -14.72 2.83
CA ASP A 18 8.64 -13.31 3.01
C ASP A 18 8.70 -12.53 1.68
N VAL A 19 8.66 -13.22 0.54
CA VAL A 19 8.90 -12.61 -0.78
C VAL A 19 7.67 -11.86 -1.31
N VAL A 20 6.48 -12.17 -0.82
CA VAL A 20 5.23 -11.55 -1.30
C VAL A 20 4.99 -10.18 -0.65
N PHE A 21 5.53 -9.95 0.55
CA PHE A 21 5.32 -8.70 1.30
C PHE A 21 6.32 -7.59 0.98
N SER A 22 7.39 -7.86 0.21
CA SER A 22 8.44 -6.87 -0.05
C SER A 22 8.25 -6.10 -1.36
N GLN A 23 7.18 -6.31 -2.12
CA GLN A 23 7.01 -5.67 -3.43
C GLN A 23 6.05 -4.48 -3.34
N CYS A 24 6.42 -3.39 -4.01
CA CYS A 24 5.51 -2.28 -4.20
C CYS A 24 4.37 -2.70 -5.14
N PRO A 25 3.16 -2.14 -4.98
CA PRO A 25 2.07 -2.37 -5.93
C PRO A 25 2.41 -1.78 -7.32
N ASP A 26 2.87 -2.62 -8.25
CA ASP A 26 3.43 -2.14 -9.52
C ASP A 26 2.37 -1.65 -10.51
N THR A 27 1.20 -2.31 -10.57
CA THR A 27 0.12 -1.94 -11.50
C THR A 27 -0.87 -0.99 -10.83
N GLU A 28 -0.84 0.31 -11.13
CA GLU A 28 -1.78 1.28 -10.54
C GLU A 28 -3.19 1.11 -11.11
N GLN A 29 -4.20 1.13 -10.23
CA GLN A 29 -5.58 1.29 -10.68
C GLN A 29 -5.93 2.77 -10.85
N LYS A 30 -6.67 3.08 -11.93
CA LYS A 30 -7.13 4.44 -12.22
C LYS A 30 -7.93 5.04 -11.04
N SER A 31 -8.76 4.24 -10.38
CA SER A 31 -9.53 4.64 -9.18
C SER A 31 -8.63 5.17 -8.07
N SER A 32 -7.50 4.53 -7.82
CA SER A 32 -6.52 4.97 -6.82
C SER A 32 -5.85 6.28 -7.22
N SER A 33 -5.41 6.40 -8.48
CA SER A 33 -4.81 7.63 -9.01
C SER A 33 -5.78 8.82 -8.92
N ASP A 34 -7.02 8.60 -9.33
CA ASP A 34 -8.07 9.62 -9.27
C ASP A 34 -8.39 9.99 -7.82
N THR A 35 -8.36 9.02 -6.90
CA THR A 35 -8.58 9.24 -5.45
C THR A 35 -7.48 10.10 -4.84
N ILE A 36 -6.20 9.81 -5.08
CA ILE A 36 -5.12 10.63 -4.51
C ILE A 36 -5.13 12.04 -5.10
N VAL A 37 -5.42 12.19 -6.40
CA VAL A 37 -5.58 13.50 -7.04
C VAL A 37 -6.76 14.26 -6.42
N ALA A 38 -7.90 13.61 -6.19
CA ALA A 38 -9.05 14.21 -5.54
C ALA A 38 -8.75 14.60 -4.09
N PHE A 39 -8.03 13.76 -3.34
CA PHE A 39 -7.57 14.09 -1.99
C PHE A 39 -6.71 15.35 -2.00
N ILE A 40 -5.82 15.52 -2.98
CA ILE A 40 -4.93 16.70 -3.09
C ILE A 40 -5.66 17.96 -3.58
N THR A 41 -6.65 17.84 -4.47
CA THR A 41 -7.21 18.99 -5.18
C THR A 41 -8.62 19.40 -4.73
N HIS A 42 -9.46 18.44 -4.33
CA HIS A 42 -10.88 18.70 -4.07
C HIS A 42 -11.08 19.46 -2.76
N SER A 43 -11.96 20.46 -2.74
CA SER A 43 -12.18 21.32 -1.57
C SER A 43 -12.76 20.59 -0.36
N ALA A 44 -13.53 19.52 -0.59
CA ALA A 44 -14.09 18.67 0.47
C ALA A 44 -13.02 18.04 1.39
N TRP A 45 -11.80 17.84 0.88
CA TRP A 45 -10.67 17.29 1.65
C TRP A 45 -9.76 18.37 2.25
N SER A 46 -10.12 19.66 2.12
CA SER A 46 -9.22 20.76 2.51
C SER A 46 -8.84 20.75 3.99
N SER A 47 -9.79 20.44 4.89
CA SER A 47 -9.50 20.35 6.33
C SER A 47 -8.50 19.22 6.61
N GLN A 48 -8.80 18.02 6.12
CA GLN A 48 -7.98 16.82 6.28
C GLN A 48 -6.56 17.04 5.73
N ARG A 49 -6.43 17.69 4.56
CA ARG A 49 -5.13 18.06 4.01
C ARG A 49 -4.38 19.04 4.90
N ASN A 50 -5.06 20.08 5.37
CA ASN A 50 -4.44 21.11 6.20
C ASN A 50 -3.92 20.51 7.51
N ASP A 51 -4.73 19.68 8.17
CA ASP A 51 -4.38 19.03 9.42
C ASP A 51 -3.13 18.14 9.29
N MET A 52 -2.92 17.56 8.10
CA MET A 52 -1.80 16.67 7.81
C MET A 52 -0.56 17.40 7.24
N GLY A 53 -0.62 18.72 7.12
CA GLY A 53 0.46 19.55 6.56
C GLY A 53 0.56 19.52 5.04
N LEU A 54 -0.49 19.09 4.36
CA LEU A 54 -0.60 18.96 2.89
C LEU A 54 -1.46 20.05 2.25
N GLY A 55 -1.86 21.08 3.01
CA GLY A 55 -2.72 22.17 2.54
C GLY A 55 -2.21 22.92 1.30
N THR A 56 -0.89 22.97 1.11
CA THR A 56 -0.23 23.61 -0.04
C THR A 56 0.28 22.60 -1.07
N ALA A 57 -0.08 21.32 -0.94
CA ALA A 57 0.31 20.31 -1.91
C ALA A 57 -0.45 20.49 -3.23
N THR A 58 0.24 20.18 -4.32
CA THR A 58 -0.30 20.19 -5.67
C THR A 58 -0.16 18.79 -6.28
N THR A 59 -0.79 18.55 -7.42
CA THR A 59 -0.65 17.27 -8.13
C THR A 59 0.79 16.96 -8.53
N ASN A 60 1.64 17.98 -8.71
CA ASN A 60 3.05 17.80 -9.01
C ASN A 60 3.86 17.23 -7.82
N ASP A 61 3.32 17.31 -6.61
CA ASP A 61 3.94 16.72 -5.42
C ASP A 61 3.62 15.23 -5.26
N ILE A 62 2.70 14.68 -6.07
CA ILE A 62 2.29 13.27 -6.00
C ILE A 62 3.29 12.42 -6.74
N ARG A 63 3.86 11.44 -6.03
CA ARG A 63 4.72 10.40 -6.60
C ARG A 63 4.24 9.04 -6.14
N LYS A 64 3.87 8.17 -7.07
CA LYS A 64 3.61 6.76 -6.76
C LYS A 64 4.89 6.08 -6.25
N LEU A 65 4.77 5.22 -5.24
CA LEU A 65 5.84 4.31 -4.84
C LEU A 65 5.74 3.03 -5.67
N SER A 66 6.74 2.77 -6.50
CA SER A 66 6.74 1.62 -7.42
C SER A 66 8.13 1.17 -7.86
N ASN A 67 9.19 1.85 -7.41
CA ASN A 67 10.54 1.60 -7.90
C ASN A 67 11.33 0.82 -6.85
N SER A 68 12.43 0.18 -7.26
CA SER A 68 13.33 -0.53 -6.35
C SER A 68 13.86 0.34 -5.19
N SER A 69 13.99 1.65 -5.40
CA SER A 69 14.37 2.60 -4.35
C SER A 69 13.32 2.79 -3.25
N ASP A 70 12.06 2.42 -3.51
CA ASP A 70 10.95 2.55 -2.56
C ASP A 70 10.69 1.26 -1.78
N GLN A 71 11.45 0.19 -2.06
CA GLN A 71 11.12 -1.16 -1.64
C GLN A 71 11.01 -1.33 -0.12
N GLN A 72 11.90 -0.69 0.64
CA GLN A 72 11.83 -0.71 2.11
C GLN A 72 10.55 -0.04 2.63
N VAL A 73 10.21 1.13 2.12
CA VAL A 73 8.99 1.86 2.55
C VAL A 73 7.74 1.10 2.15
N CYS A 74 7.71 0.49 0.96
CA CYS A 74 6.61 -0.38 0.56
C CYS A 74 6.46 -1.59 1.49
N GLN A 75 7.56 -2.19 1.94
CA GLN A 75 7.51 -3.28 2.91
C GLN A 75 6.90 -2.82 4.24
N GLU A 76 7.38 -1.70 4.79
CA GLU A 76 6.84 -1.14 6.04
C GLU A 76 5.34 -0.83 5.91
N LEU A 77 4.90 -0.24 4.79
CA LEU A 77 3.48 0.02 4.53
C LEU A 77 2.67 -1.26 4.29
N ASN A 78 3.28 -2.30 3.71
CA ASN A 78 2.63 -3.60 3.54
C ASN A 78 2.38 -4.28 4.88
N GLU A 79 3.30 -4.16 5.83
CA GLU A 79 3.14 -4.68 7.19
C GLU A 79 1.97 -3.98 7.91
N GLU A 80 1.84 -2.66 7.76
CA GLU A 80 0.71 -1.90 8.30
C GLU A 80 -0.64 -2.23 7.62
N SER A 81 -0.60 -2.62 6.35
CA SER A 81 -1.80 -2.83 5.52
C SER A 81 -2.22 -4.30 5.39
N VAL A 82 -1.50 -5.23 6.03
CA VAL A 82 -1.65 -6.68 5.82
C VAL A 82 -3.09 -7.18 5.99
N ALA A 83 -3.80 -6.64 6.98
CA ALA A 83 -5.17 -7.02 7.27
C ALA A 83 -6.18 -6.59 6.19
N LEU A 84 -5.80 -5.65 5.31
CA LEU A 84 -6.68 -5.11 4.28
C LEU A 84 -6.49 -5.82 2.93
N PHE A 85 -5.36 -6.49 2.68
CA PHE A 85 -5.05 -7.08 1.36
C PHE A 85 -6.04 -8.11 0.86
N GLU A 86 -6.77 -8.78 1.76
CA GLU A 86 -7.81 -9.72 1.36
C GLU A 86 -8.89 -9.01 0.53
N ASN A 87 -9.40 -7.88 1.06
CA ASN A 87 -10.59 -7.21 0.52
C ASN A 87 -10.28 -5.96 -0.30
N TYR A 88 -9.05 -5.46 -0.23
CA TYR A 88 -8.67 -4.18 -0.82
C TYR A 88 -7.49 -4.31 -1.77
N ASP A 89 -7.55 -3.55 -2.86
CA ASP A 89 -6.38 -3.21 -3.66
C ASP A 89 -5.74 -1.97 -3.06
N ILE A 90 -4.44 -2.07 -2.75
CA ILE A 90 -3.74 -1.07 -1.95
C ILE A 90 -2.61 -0.47 -2.77
N PHE A 91 -2.52 0.85 -2.75
CA PHE A 91 -1.53 1.62 -3.50
C PHE A 91 -0.86 2.65 -2.61
N TYR A 92 0.42 2.88 -2.84
CA TYR A 92 1.23 3.78 -2.02
C TYR A 92 1.73 4.97 -2.81
N TYR A 93 1.63 6.14 -2.17
CA TYR A 93 2.06 7.41 -2.72
C TYR A 93 2.94 8.14 -1.71
N LYS A 94 3.84 8.96 -2.22
CA LYS A 94 4.50 10.02 -1.48
C LYS A 94 3.95 11.35 -1.95
N VAL A 95 3.50 12.18 -1.02
CA VAL A 95 3.14 13.58 -1.28
C VAL A 95 3.95 14.45 -0.33
N LYS A 96 4.86 15.25 -0.90
CA LYS A 96 5.87 16.01 -0.12
C LYS A 96 6.63 15.08 0.85
N ASN A 97 6.45 15.27 2.15
CA ASN A 97 7.09 14.53 3.23
C ASN A 97 6.15 13.52 3.93
N ARG A 98 5.02 13.17 3.30
CA ARG A 98 4.06 12.19 3.81
C ARG A 98 3.99 10.98 2.89
N TYR A 99 3.80 9.81 3.48
CA TYR A 99 3.36 8.62 2.77
C TYR A 99 1.84 8.50 2.89
N ILE A 100 1.20 8.07 1.82
CA ILE A 100 -0.25 7.94 1.73
C ILE A 100 -0.56 6.57 1.14
N THR A 101 -1.38 5.82 1.86
CA THR A 101 -1.94 4.55 1.41
C THR A 101 -3.36 4.79 0.93
N VAL A 102 -3.67 4.34 -0.28
CA VAL A 102 -5.03 4.35 -0.82
C VAL A 102 -5.48 2.90 -0.94
N SER A 103 -6.54 2.56 -0.21
CA SER A 103 -7.14 1.21 -0.19
C SER A 103 -8.51 1.26 -0.86
N ILE A 104 -8.62 0.63 -2.02
CA ILE A 104 -9.85 0.57 -2.82
C ILE A 104 -10.49 -0.80 -2.64
N LEU A 105 -11.78 -0.83 -2.31
CA LEU A 105 -12.52 -2.08 -2.15
C LEU A 105 -12.52 -2.85 -3.48
N LYS A 106 -12.06 -4.10 -3.46
CA LYS A 106 -12.05 -4.97 -4.64
C LYS A 106 -13.47 -5.17 -5.15
N GLN A 107 -13.63 -5.02 -6.45
CA GLN A 107 -14.87 -5.39 -7.12
C GLN A 107 -14.82 -6.89 -7.47
N PRO A 108 -15.96 -7.60 -7.38
CA PRO A 108 -16.05 -8.99 -7.82
C PRO A 108 -15.68 -9.12 -9.31
N GLU A 109 -15.10 -10.25 -9.70
CA GLU A 109 -14.81 -10.54 -11.11
C GLU A 109 -16.09 -10.88 -11.90
N GLU A 110 -17.14 -11.31 -11.21
CA GLU A 110 -18.44 -11.64 -11.81
C GLU A 110 -19.19 -10.35 -12.22
N PRO A 111 -19.54 -10.18 -13.50
CA PRO A 111 -20.04 -8.90 -14.03
C PRO A 111 -21.40 -8.47 -13.47
N ASP A 112 -22.17 -9.42 -12.92
CA ASP A 112 -23.50 -9.18 -12.36
C ASP A 112 -23.49 -9.04 -10.82
N VAL A 113 -22.29 -9.03 -10.20
CA VAL A 113 -22.11 -8.88 -8.75
C VAL A 113 -21.38 -7.57 -8.47
N VAL A 114 -21.92 -6.79 -7.54
CA VAL A 114 -21.32 -5.52 -7.12
C VAL A 114 -21.02 -5.57 -5.62
N SER A 115 -19.81 -5.13 -5.26
CA SER A 115 -19.43 -4.91 -3.87
C SER A 115 -19.59 -3.44 -3.52
N VAL A 116 -20.36 -3.15 -2.48
CA VAL A 116 -20.53 -1.81 -1.93
C VAL A 116 -19.93 -1.76 -0.53
N GLY A 117 -19.11 -0.74 -0.27
CA GLY A 117 -18.47 -0.54 1.01
C GLY A 117 -17.57 0.68 0.98
N LEU A 118 -16.83 0.86 2.07
CA LEU A 118 -15.92 1.99 2.22
C LEU A 118 -14.57 1.70 1.57
N SER A 119 -13.96 2.75 1.04
CA SER A 119 -12.54 2.80 0.71
C SER A 119 -11.81 3.76 1.65
N TYR A 120 -10.48 3.67 1.71
CA TYR A 120 -9.72 4.37 2.74
C TYR A 120 -8.50 5.11 2.20
N ILE A 121 -8.17 6.23 2.86
CA ILE A 121 -6.89 6.92 2.75
C ILE A 121 -6.26 6.93 4.14
N ASP A 122 -5.09 6.32 4.27
CA ASP A 122 -4.26 6.41 5.47
C ASP A 122 -3.02 7.26 5.20
N ILE A 123 -2.67 8.11 6.15
CA ILE A 123 -1.56 9.07 6.02
C ILE A 123 -0.54 8.79 7.11
N TYR A 124 0.73 8.75 6.70
CA TYR A 124 1.87 8.44 7.53
C TYR A 124 2.91 9.56 7.47
N ASP A 125 3.71 9.69 8.53
CA ASP A 125 4.88 10.55 8.51
C ASP A 125 6.04 9.95 7.70
N SER A 126 7.22 10.59 7.74
CA SER A 126 8.40 10.13 7.00
C SER A 126 9.05 8.86 7.56
N LEU A 127 8.66 8.45 8.77
CA LEU A 127 9.11 7.24 9.47
C LEU A 127 8.04 6.15 9.48
N VAL A 128 7.00 6.30 8.64
CA VAL A 128 5.88 5.36 8.50
C VAL A 128 5.06 5.22 9.79
N ASN A 129 5.05 6.24 10.67
CA ASN A 129 4.08 6.29 11.76
C ASN A 129 2.74 6.78 11.23
N ARG A 130 1.67 6.01 11.45
CA ARG A 130 0.31 6.41 11.05
C ARG A 130 -0.13 7.67 11.80
N LEU A 131 -0.51 8.69 11.05
CA LEU A 131 -1.02 9.96 11.57
C LEU A 131 -2.54 9.93 11.67
N GLN A 132 -3.22 9.58 10.57
CA GLN A 132 -4.67 9.60 10.49
C GLN A 132 -5.16 8.76 9.30
N GLY A 133 -6.37 8.23 9.42
CA GLY A 133 -7.09 7.59 8.31
C GLY A 133 -8.47 8.22 8.07
N TYR A 134 -8.94 8.13 6.83
CA TYR A 134 -10.23 8.62 6.39
C TYR A 134 -10.92 7.60 5.50
N SER A 135 -12.22 7.40 5.69
CA SER A 135 -13.06 6.60 4.79
C SER A 135 -13.77 7.50 3.78
N PHE A 136 -14.06 6.96 2.60
CA PHE A 136 -14.88 7.60 1.57
C PHE A 136 -15.69 6.59 0.77
#